data_AF-A0A496UU89-F1
#
_entry.id   AF-A0A496UU89-F1
#
_cell.length_a   1.000
_cell.length_b   1.000
_cell.length_c   1.000
_cell.angle_alpha   90.00
_cell.angle_beta   90.00
_cell.angle_gamma   90.00
#
_symmetry.space_group_name_H-M   'P 1'
#
loop_
_entity.id
_entity.type
_entity.pdbx_description
1 polymer ?
#
loop_
_entity_poly.entity_id
_entity_poly.type
_entity_poly.pdbx_seq_one_letter_code
_entity_poly.pdbx_strand_id
1 'polypeptide(L)'
;MALAAALTTFWMTRLRIPVSTSQSIVGAIIGWNIYSSSVTDTASLTKIVTTWVACPLISAFVAVVTFILVRWLLKISKPHLLRLDAMTRLGLLLVGAFGSYSLGANNIANVMGVFVPDNPFTDLDFFGLFVITGVQQLFFIGAVAIAVGVFTYSERVMGTVGSGLVKISPVPALVIVLAQSITLFLFASQGLEHFLASHGLPTFPLVPVSSSQAVVGAILGISLFRGTGIRYRVLGEISLGWVATPLMAGVIAFLMLFVVDNVFDQKVNEVESYVLDWSVTEELEQRGIQDEGLTEIIDVVFTNPLTMKSRLEKETGLSGAEVEKILELSHLGYWVVTAEVIAQEVDKHWFSQEQLTALRSLEGRSFEHAWQFHQALAEVSPDWEYRPRATTNKIWNKDLSSKLSFLYRVFKMDKTDGQP
;
A
#
# COMPACT_ATOMS: atom_id res chain seq x y z
N MET A 1 1.04 12.47 -6.78
CA MET A 1 1.54 11.06 -6.88
C MET A 1 0.80 10.21 -7.91
N ALA A 2 -0.50 9.95 -7.76
CA ALA A 2 -1.27 9.05 -8.65
C ALA A 2 -1.14 9.41 -10.15
N LEU A 3 -1.20 10.70 -10.47
CA LEU A 3 -1.05 11.18 -11.85
C LEU A 3 0.32 10.86 -12.45
N ALA A 4 1.41 11.00 -11.68
CA ALA A 4 2.76 10.64 -12.13
C ALA A 4 2.89 9.14 -12.39
N ALA A 5 2.34 8.30 -11.52
CA ALA A 5 2.28 6.85 -11.72
C ALA A 5 1.44 6.47 -12.95
N ALA A 6 0.30 7.13 -13.16
CA ALA A 6 -0.56 6.92 -14.33
C ALA A 6 0.14 7.34 -15.64
N LEU A 7 0.80 8.50 -15.67
CA LEU A 7 1.56 8.95 -16.83
C LEU A 7 2.71 7.99 -17.16
N THR A 8 3.45 7.56 -16.14
CA THR A 8 4.54 6.60 -16.32
C THR A 8 4.03 5.29 -16.92
N THR A 9 2.98 4.72 -16.33
CA THR A 9 2.41 3.45 -16.80
C THR A 9 1.81 3.58 -18.19
N PHE A 10 1.14 4.69 -18.50
CA PHE A 10 0.60 4.98 -19.82
C PHE A 10 1.70 5.08 -20.89
N TRP A 11 2.74 5.89 -20.64
CA TRP A 11 3.83 6.08 -21.61
C TRP A 11 4.65 4.81 -21.82
N MET A 12 5.01 4.10 -20.75
CA MET A 12 5.75 2.83 -20.87
C MET A 12 4.92 1.77 -21.62
N THR A 13 3.61 1.69 -21.34
CA THR A 13 2.67 0.82 -22.07
C THR A 13 2.65 1.17 -23.55
N ARG A 14 2.58 2.46 -23.89
CA ARG A 14 2.58 2.93 -25.29
C ARG A 14 3.89 2.60 -26.00
N LEU A 15 5.02 2.66 -25.29
CA LEU A 15 6.35 2.33 -25.79
C LEU A 15 6.64 0.81 -25.78
N ARG A 16 5.68 -0.02 -25.37
CA ARG A 16 5.82 -1.49 -25.25
C ARG A 16 6.93 -1.91 -24.28
N ILE A 17 7.23 -1.07 -23.31
CA ILE A 17 8.18 -1.39 -22.24
C ILE A 17 7.38 -2.13 -21.14
N PRO A 18 7.81 -3.34 -20.73
CA PRO A 18 7.21 -4.04 -19.60
C PRO A 18 7.20 -3.16 -18.36
N VAL A 19 6.00 -2.83 -17.87
CA VAL A 19 5.80 -1.92 -16.74
C VAL A 19 5.14 -2.64 -15.57
N SER A 20 5.35 -2.10 -14.38
CA SER A 20 4.72 -2.55 -13.14
C SER A 20 4.01 -1.38 -12.48
N THR A 21 2.67 -1.40 -12.50
CA THR A 21 1.82 -0.37 -11.88
C THR A 21 2.13 -0.19 -10.39
N SER A 22 2.35 -1.30 -9.65
CA SER A 22 2.72 -1.25 -8.23
C SER A 22 4.09 -0.61 -7.99
N GLN A 23 5.05 -0.81 -8.90
CA GLN A 23 6.35 -0.12 -8.78
C GLN A 23 6.24 1.36 -9.17
N SER A 24 5.38 1.71 -10.13
CA SER A 24 5.14 3.11 -10.50
C SER A 24 4.56 3.93 -9.35
N ILE A 25 3.58 3.40 -8.61
CA ILE A 25 3.00 4.15 -7.47
C ILE A 25 4.03 4.33 -6.36
N VAL A 26 4.81 3.29 -6.04
CA VAL A 26 5.87 3.35 -5.02
C VAL A 26 6.97 4.34 -5.42
N GLY A 27 7.40 4.31 -6.69
CA GLY A 27 8.34 5.29 -7.23
C GLY A 27 7.83 6.72 -7.13
N ALA A 28 6.56 6.94 -7.46
CA ALA A 28 5.93 8.26 -7.34
C ALA A 28 5.82 8.75 -5.89
N ILE A 29 5.60 7.85 -4.92
CA ILE A 29 5.62 8.16 -3.48
C ILE A 29 7.02 8.57 -3.04
N ILE A 30 8.06 7.83 -3.46
CA ILE A 30 9.46 8.20 -3.15
C ILE A 30 9.79 9.58 -3.73
N GLY A 31 9.39 9.84 -4.98
CA GLY A 31 9.59 11.16 -5.60
C GLY A 31 8.86 12.29 -4.88
N TRP A 32 7.66 12.02 -4.35
CA TRP A 32 6.94 12.97 -3.50
C TRP A 32 7.70 13.26 -2.21
N ASN A 33 8.08 12.22 -1.46
CA ASN A 33 8.79 12.38 -0.19
C ASN A 33 10.10 13.15 -0.34
N ILE A 34 10.83 12.92 -1.45
CA ILE A 34 12.05 13.67 -1.76
C ILE A 34 11.74 15.15 -1.99
N TYR A 35 10.68 15.48 -2.73
CA TYR A 35 10.28 16.86 -2.98
C TYR A 35 9.80 17.55 -1.70
N SER A 36 8.95 16.87 -0.93
CA SER A 36 8.33 17.42 0.27
C SER A 36 9.22 17.41 1.51
N SER A 37 10.44 16.87 1.42
CA SER A 37 11.31 16.60 2.57
C SER A 37 10.62 15.74 3.65
N SER A 38 9.64 14.92 3.26
CA SER A 38 8.94 14.03 4.18
C SER A 38 9.77 12.77 4.47
N VAL A 39 9.65 12.24 5.69
CA VAL A 39 10.33 11.00 6.07
C VAL A 39 9.68 9.83 5.33
N THR A 40 10.50 9.00 4.68
CA THR A 40 10.03 7.78 4.04
C THR A 40 10.05 6.64 5.06
N ASP A 41 8.91 5.98 5.28
CA ASP A 41 8.81 4.76 6.09
C ASP A 41 9.66 3.64 5.46
N THR A 42 10.85 3.46 6.03
CA THR A 42 11.85 2.52 5.53
C THR A 42 11.41 1.07 5.73
N ALA A 43 10.66 0.77 6.78
CA ALA A 43 10.15 -0.57 7.07
C ALA A 43 9.08 -0.99 6.05
N SER A 44 8.14 -0.11 5.73
CA SER A 44 7.13 -0.35 4.69
C SER A 44 7.75 -0.44 3.30
N LEU A 45 8.70 0.46 2.97
CA LEU A 45 9.40 0.41 1.70
C LEU A 45 10.20 -0.89 1.53
N THR A 46 10.94 -1.31 2.56
CA THR A 46 11.71 -2.57 2.55
C THR A 46 10.77 -3.76 2.35
N LYS A 47 9.64 -3.80 3.06
CA LYS A 47 8.62 -4.84 2.88
C LYS A 47 8.11 -4.90 1.44
N ILE A 48 7.86 -3.75 0.80
CA ILE A 48 7.41 -3.70 -0.60
C ILE A 48 8.51 -4.17 -1.56
N VAL A 49 9.76 -3.71 -1.39
CA VAL A 49 10.88 -4.09 -2.28
C VAL A 49 11.18 -5.59 -2.17
N THR A 50 11.11 -6.17 -0.96
CA THR A 50 11.31 -7.62 -0.78
C THR A 50 10.27 -8.45 -1.53
N THR A 51 9.02 -7.99 -1.64
CA THR A 51 8.00 -8.71 -2.42
C THR A 51 8.18 -8.62 -3.92
N TRP A 52 8.87 -7.61 -4.44
CA TRP A 52 9.22 -7.54 -5.86
C TRP A 52 10.17 -8.67 -6.28
N VAL A 53 11.02 -9.14 -5.36
CA VAL A 53 11.89 -10.30 -5.57
C VAL A 53 11.18 -11.60 -5.24
N ALA A 54 10.41 -11.64 -4.15
CA ALA A 54 9.71 -12.86 -3.73
C ALA A 54 8.58 -13.27 -4.70
N CYS A 55 7.85 -12.31 -5.27
CA CYS A 55 6.71 -12.54 -6.17
C CYS A 55 7.05 -13.46 -7.37
N PRO A 56 8.05 -13.16 -8.23
CA PRO A 56 8.37 -14.03 -9.36
C PRO A 56 8.84 -15.42 -8.92
N LEU A 57 9.52 -15.54 -7.77
CA LEU A 57 9.97 -16.84 -7.24
C LEU A 57 8.80 -17.70 -6.74
N ILE A 58 7.89 -17.10 -5.99
CA ILE A 58 6.65 -17.77 -5.53
C ILE A 58 5.83 -18.19 -6.75
N SER A 59 5.68 -17.31 -7.74
CA SER A 59 4.92 -17.63 -8.95
C SER A 59 5.56 -18.75 -9.77
N ALA A 60 6.90 -18.77 -9.87
CA ALA A 60 7.64 -19.87 -10.48
C ALA A 60 7.36 -21.20 -9.76
N PHE A 61 7.42 -21.20 -8.42
CA PHE A 61 7.14 -22.39 -7.61
C PHE A 61 5.71 -22.89 -7.80
N VAL A 62 4.71 -22.00 -7.67
CA VAL A 62 3.30 -22.34 -7.89
C VAL A 62 3.10 -22.89 -9.30
N ALA A 63 3.71 -22.27 -10.32
CA ALA A 63 3.59 -22.73 -11.70
C ALA A 63 4.16 -24.13 -11.90
N VAL A 64 5.31 -24.46 -11.30
CA VAL A 64 5.90 -25.81 -11.37
C VAL A 64 4.99 -26.83 -10.70
N VAL A 65 4.52 -26.56 -9.48
CA VAL A 65 3.63 -27.47 -8.73
C VAL A 65 2.33 -27.70 -9.48
N THR A 66 1.66 -26.62 -9.91
CA THR A 66 0.44 -26.70 -10.70
C THR A 66 0.66 -27.42 -12.03
N PHE A 67 1.79 -27.18 -12.70
CA PHE A 67 2.12 -27.86 -13.95
C PHE A 67 2.31 -29.37 -13.76
N ILE A 68 2.98 -29.79 -12.69
CA ILE A 68 3.12 -31.21 -12.32
C ILE A 68 1.75 -31.83 -12.09
N LEU A 69 0.89 -31.18 -11.30
CA LEU A 69 -0.46 -31.66 -11.00
C LEU A 69 -1.33 -31.77 -12.26
N VAL A 70 -1.32 -30.75 -13.12
CA VAL A 70 -2.05 -30.78 -14.40
C VAL A 70 -1.52 -31.89 -15.31
N ARG A 71 -0.19 -32.06 -15.42
CA ARG A 71 0.39 -33.16 -16.20
C ARG A 71 0.01 -34.53 -15.65
N TRP A 72 -0.03 -34.69 -14.33
CA TRP A 72 -0.45 -35.92 -13.68
C TRP A 72 -1.92 -36.23 -13.97
N LEU A 73 -2.82 -35.25 -13.81
CA LEU A 73 -4.24 -35.40 -14.15
C LEU A 73 -4.46 -35.77 -15.62
N LEU A 74 -3.75 -35.11 -16.54
CA LEU A 74 -3.85 -35.39 -17.98
C LEU A 74 -3.36 -36.81 -18.32
N LYS A 75 -2.34 -37.31 -17.62
CA LYS A 75 -1.84 -38.69 -17.80
C LYS A 75 -2.84 -39.75 -17.33
N ILE A 76 -3.60 -39.47 -16.27
CA ILE A 76 -4.62 -40.38 -15.74
C ILE A 76 -5.85 -40.38 -16.65
N SER A 77 -6.36 -39.19 -16.98
CA SER A 77 -7.63 -39.06 -17.72
C SER A 77 -7.50 -39.36 -19.22
N LYS A 78 -6.29 -39.22 -19.79
CA LYS A 78 -5.99 -39.41 -21.23
C LYS A 78 -7.09 -38.88 -22.16
N PRO A 79 -7.49 -37.59 -22.03
CA PRO A 79 -8.60 -37.06 -22.81
C PRO A 79 -8.26 -37.07 -24.31
N HIS A 80 -9.27 -37.38 -25.13
CA HIS A 80 -9.17 -37.21 -26.58
C HIS A 80 -8.82 -35.76 -26.94
N LEU A 81 -8.08 -35.54 -28.04
CA LEU A 81 -7.53 -34.23 -28.42
C LEU A 81 -8.58 -33.11 -28.45
N LEU A 82 -9.74 -33.35 -29.07
CA LEU A 82 -10.85 -32.38 -29.12
C LEU A 82 -11.40 -32.03 -27.73
N ARG A 83 -11.49 -33.02 -26.84
CA ARG A 83 -11.95 -32.80 -25.46
C ARG A 83 -10.91 -32.02 -24.65
N LEU A 84 -9.62 -32.31 -24.86
CA LEU A 84 -8.54 -31.55 -24.25
C LEU A 84 -8.55 -30.09 -24.69
N ASP A 85 -8.76 -29.82 -25.99
CA ASP A 85 -8.88 -28.45 -26.50
C ASP A 85 -10.05 -27.72 -25.86
N ALA A 86 -11.24 -28.34 -25.85
CA ALA A 86 -12.44 -27.76 -25.23
C ALA A 86 -12.25 -27.50 -23.72
N MET A 87 -11.67 -28.47 -22.98
CA MET A 87 -11.37 -28.32 -21.56
C MET A 87 -10.34 -27.22 -21.31
N THR A 88 -9.33 -27.10 -22.16
CA THR A 88 -8.29 -26.06 -22.01
C THR A 88 -8.88 -24.67 -22.27
N ARG A 89 -9.75 -24.52 -23.29
CA ARG A 89 -10.47 -23.26 -23.54
C ARG A 89 -11.38 -22.88 -22.38
N LEU A 90 -12.18 -23.81 -21.89
CA LEU A 90 -13.03 -23.57 -20.72
C LEU A 90 -12.19 -23.23 -19.49
N GLY A 91 -11.10 -23.96 -19.27
CA GLY A 91 -10.17 -23.68 -18.18
C GLY A 91 -9.54 -22.29 -18.30
N LEU A 92 -9.14 -21.85 -19.49
CA LEU A 92 -8.62 -20.50 -19.72
C LEU A 92 -9.67 -19.42 -19.41
N LEU A 93 -10.96 -19.66 -19.70
CA LEU A 93 -12.04 -18.74 -19.33
C LEU A 93 -12.20 -18.65 -17.81
N LEU A 94 -12.26 -19.79 -17.11
CA LEU A 94 -12.43 -19.84 -15.65
C LEU A 94 -11.21 -19.24 -14.92
N VAL A 95 -10.01 -19.63 -15.33
CA VAL A 95 -8.76 -19.13 -14.79
C VAL A 95 -8.57 -17.64 -15.14
N GLY A 96 -9.02 -17.20 -16.31
CA GLY A 96 -9.02 -15.80 -16.72
C GLY A 96 -9.98 -14.94 -15.89
N ALA A 97 -11.16 -15.47 -15.53
CA ALA A 97 -12.08 -14.82 -14.60
C ALA A 97 -11.46 -14.68 -13.20
N PHE A 98 -10.87 -15.77 -12.67
CA PHE A 98 -10.14 -15.73 -11.40
C PHE A 98 -8.94 -14.78 -11.45
N GLY A 99 -8.19 -14.77 -12.56
CA GLY A 99 -7.06 -13.87 -12.75
C GLY A 99 -7.46 -12.41 -12.81
N SER A 100 -8.57 -12.10 -13.48
CA SER A 100 -9.14 -10.75 -13.49
C SER A 100 -9.55 -10.30 -12.09
N TYR A 101 -10.18 -11.17 -11.30
CA TYR A 101 -10.51 -10.89 -9.91
C TYR A 101 -9.26 -10.62 -9.06
N SER A 102 -8.27 -11.53 -9.09
CA SER A 102 -7.03 -11.37 -8.33
C SER A 102 -6.24 -10.14 -8.74
N LEU A 103 -6.22 -9.81 -10.03
CA LEU A 103 -5.59 -8.59 -10.56
C LEU A 103 -6.28 -7.33 -10.03
N GLY A 104 -7.62 -7.31 -10.04
CA GLY A 104 -8.41 -6.21 -9.50
C GLY A 104 -8.14 -6.02 -8.00
N ALA A 105 -8.22 -7.09 -7.21
CA ALA A 105 -7.97 -7.05 -5.77
C ALA A 105 -6.55 -6.55 -5.41
N ASN A 106 -5.53 -6.99 -6.16
CA ASN A 106 -4.15 -6.56 -5.96
C ASN A 106 -3.90 -5.09 -6.36
N ASN A 107 -4.64 -4.57 -7.33
CA ASN A 107 -4.39 -3.25 -7.90
C ASN A 107 -5.29 -2.14 -7.35
N ILE A 108 -6.47 -2.46 -6.81
CA ILE A 108 -7.45 -1.43 -6.43
C ILE A 108 -6.91 -0.46 -5.38
N ALA A 109 -6.09 -0.94 -4.43
CA ALA A 109 -5.43 -0.10 -3.44
C ALA A 109 -4.42 0.90 -4.08
N ASN A 110 -3.76 0.52 -5.17
CA ASN A 110 -2.83 1.42 -5.89
C ASN A 110 -3.57 2.53 -6.63
N VAL A 111 -4.82 2.27 -7.03
CA VAL A 111 -5.63 3.23 -7.78
C VAL A 111 -6.40 4.14 -6.82
N MET A 112 -7.07 3.56 -5.81
CA MET A 112 -8.00 4.29 -4.94
C MET A 112 -7.46 4.61 -3.55
N GLY A 113 -6.44 3.89 -3.07
CA GLY A 113 -5.96 4.01 -1.69
C GLY A 113 -5.51 5.42 -1.31
N VAL A 114 -4.88 6.14 -2.25
CA VAL A 114 -4.42 7.53 -2.04
C VAL A 114 -5.56 8.55 -1.95
N PHE A 115 -6.76 8.20 -2.44
CA PHE A 115 -7.92 9.09 -2.43
C PHE A 115 -8.87 8.82 -1.25
N VAL A 116 -8.60 7.78 -0.44
CA VAL A 116 -9.45 7.43 0.71
C VAL A 116 -9.49 8.54 1.76
N PRO A 117 -8.37 9.17 2.16
CA PRO A 117 -8.42 10.23 3.15
C PRO A 117 -9.27 11.41 2.66
N ASP A 118 -9.08 11.82 1.42
CA ASP A 118 -9.71 13.01 0.84
C ASP A 118 -10.96 12.66 0.02
N ASN A 119 -11.67 11.61 0.43
CA ASN A 119 -12.86 11.12 -0.24
C ASN A 119 -13.99 12.17 -0.18
N PRO A 120 -14.50 12.69 -1.31
CA PRO A 120 -15.55 13.70 -1.33
C PRO A 120 -16.97 13.11 -1.22
N PHE A 121 -17.11 11.79 -1.31
CA PHE A 121 -18.42 11.14 -1.33
C PHE A 121 -19.00 11.00 0.07
N THR A 122 -20.25 11.42 0.24
CA THR A 122 -21.07 11.12 1.42
C THR A 122 -21.76 9.77 1.26
N ASP A 123 -22.19 9.21 2.38
CA ASP A 123 -22.89 7.93 2.41
C ASP A 123 -24.27 8.02 1.72
N LEU A 124 -24.58 7.01 0.92
CA LEU A 124 -25.86 6.86 0.24
C LEU A 124 -26.74 5.88 1.02
N ASP A 125 -27.78 6.41 1.65
CA ASP A 125 -28.81 5.60 2.32
C ASP A 125 -29.96 5.28 1.36
N PHE A 126 -30.18 4.00 1.10
CA PHE A 126 -31.30 3.51 0.31
C PHE A 126 -32.51 3.21 1.20
N PHE A 127 -33.16 4.29 1.66
CA PHE A 127 -34.41 4.23 2.43
C PHE A 127 -34.33 3.34 3.70
N GLY A 128 -33.18 3.27 4.35
CA GLY A 128 -32.95 2.47 5.56
C GLY A 128 -32.77 0.96 5.31
N LEU A 129 -32.72 0.51 4.05
CA LEU A 129 -32.53 -0.91 3.72
C LEU A 129 -31.04 -1.30 3.68
N PHE A 130 -30.21 -0.44 3.11
CA PHE A 130 -28.74 -0.59 3.11
C PHE A 130 -28.07 0.76 2.84
N VAL A 131 -26.87 0.93 3.41
CA VAL A 131 -26.04 2.13 3.24
C VAL A 131 -24.82 1.78 2.40
N ILE A 132 -24.56 2.56 1.35
CA ILE A 132 -23.31 2.51 0.60
C ILE A 132 -22.42 3.64 1.05
N THR A 133 -21.31 3.29 1.70
CA THR A 133 -20.35 4.28 2.21
C THR A 133 -19.67 5.06 1.08
N GLY A 134 -19.23 6.29 1.35
CA GLY A 134 -18.44 7.07 0.39
C GLY A 134 -17.19 6.32 -0.11
N VAL A 135 -16.52 5.58 0.77
CA VAL A 135 -15.36 4.74 0.42
C VAL A 135 -15.76 3.61 -0.55
N GLN A 136 -16.92 2.96 -0.34
CA GLN A 136 -17.40 1.93 -1.28
C GLN A 136 -17.69 2.52 -2.66
N GLN A 137 -18.24 3.73 -2.73
CA GLN A 137 -18.47 4.44 -4.00
C GLN A 137 -17.15 4.73 -4.72
N LEU A 138 -16.15 5.24 -3.99
CA LEU A 138 -14.81 5.51 -4.51
C LEU A 138 -14.17 4.25 -5.11
N PHE A 139 -14.22 3.12 -4.40
CA PHE A 139 -13.70 1.85 -4.89
C PHE A 139 -14.50 1.29 -6.08
N PHE A 140 -15.82 1.52 -6.12
CA PHE A 140 -16.66 1.14 -7.26
C PHE A 140 -16.28 1.91 -8.53
N ILE A 141 -16.12 3.24 -8.44
CA ILE A 141 -15.64 4.07 -9.55
C ILE A 141 -14.26 3.59 -10.01
N GLY A 142 -13.37 3.24 -9.08
CA GLY A 142 -12.07 2.66 -9.39
C GLY A 142 -12.15 1.34 -10.14
N ALA A 143 -13.06 0.45 -9.74
CA ALA A 143 -13.29 -0.81 -10.43
C ALA A 143 -13.80 -0.59 -11.88
N VAL A 144 -14.71 0.36 -12.08
CA VAL A 144 -15.19 0.75 -13.42
C VAL A 144 -14.05 1.33 -14.26
N ALA A 145 -13.22 2.22 -13.69
CA ALA A 145 -12.08 2.80 -14.39
C ALA A 145 -11.05 1.73 -14.83
N ILE A 146 -10.76 0.75 -13.96
CA ILE A 146 -9.91 -0.39 -14.30
C ILE A 146 -10.55 -1.19 -15.44
N ALA A 147 -11.85 -1.50 -15.37
CA ALA A 147 -12.54 -2.27 -16.40
C ALA A 147 -12.51 -1.57 -17.78
N VAL A 148 -12.77 -0.25 -17.80
CA VAL A 148 -12.70 0.57 -19.02
C VAL A 148 -11.28 0.61 -19.57
N GLY A 149 -10.27 0.81 -18.71
CA GLY A 149 -8.87 0.79 -19.11
C GLY A 149 -8.46 -0.57 -19.69
N VAL A 150 -8.96 -1.66 -19.10
CA VAL A 150 -8.72 -3.02 -19.60
C VAL A 150 -9.32 -3.18 -20.99
N PHE A 151 -10.59 -2.81 -21.17
CA PHE A 151 -11.31 -2.94 -22.44
C PHE A 151 -10.70 -2.11 -23.58
N THR A 152 -10.14 -0.94 -23.26
CA THR A 152 -9.66 0.03 -24.27
C THR A 152 -8.18 -0.10 -24.62
N TYR A 153 -7.30 -0.40 -23.66
CA TYR A 153 -5.84 -0.35 -23.85
C TYR A 153 -5.12 -1.71 -23.75
N SER A 154 -5.77 -2.78 -23.26
CA SER A 154 -5.05 -4.03 -22.94
C SER A 154 -4.62 -4.86 -24.14
N GLU A 155 -5.25 -4.72 -25.30
CA GLU A 155 -4.98 -5.58 -26.47
C GLU A 155 -3.49 -5.61 -26.83
N ARG A 156 -2.85 -4.43 -26.86
CA ARG A 156 -1.43 -4.29 -27.23
C ARG A 156 -0.48 -4.86 -26.18
N VAL A 157 -0.86 -4.79 -24.91
CA VAL A 157 -0.06 -5.33 -23.80
C VAL A 157 -0.18 -6.84 -23.73
N MET A 158 -1.41 -7.38 -23.87
CA MET A 158 -1.65 -8.82 -23.89
C MET A 158 -0.88 -9.54 -25.01
N GLY A 159 -0.66 -8.90 -26.16
CA GLY A 159 0.15 -9.46 -27.26
C GLY A 159 1.66 -9.51 -26.99
N THR A 160 2.17 -8.72 -26.03
CA THR A 160 3.62 -8.57 -25.78
C THR A 160 4.10 -9.29 -24.51
N VAL A 161 3.20 -9.57 -23.56
CA VAL A 161 3.55 -10.32 -22.33
C VAL A 161 3.78 -11.80 -22.64
N GLY A 162 5.01 -12.27 -22.49
CA GLY A 162 5.37 -13.70 -22.48
C GLY A 162 5.58 -14.37 -23.84
N SER A 163 4.96 -13.87 -24.92
CA SER A 163 5.15 -14.39 -26.29
C SER A 163 6.61 -14.27 -26.77
N GLY A 164 7.32 -13.25 -26.26
CA GLY A 164 8.73 -12.97 -26.48
C GLY A 164 9.70 -13.75 -25.58
N LEU A 165 9.25 -14.46 -24.54
CA LEU A 165 10.13 -15.22 -23.65
C LEU A 165 10.33 -16.67 -24.11
N VAL A 166 9.22 -17.41 -24.28
CA VAL A 166 9.21 -18.82 -24.73
C VAL A 166 7.98 -19.05 -25.61
N LYS A 167 8.01 -20.06 -26.49
CA LYS A 167 6.80 -20.50 -27.22
C LYS A 167 5.91 -21.31 -26.27
N ILE A 168 4.74 -20.78 -25.94
CA ILE A 168 3.83 -21.35 -24.94
C ILE A 168 2.68 -22.07 -25.65
N SER A 169 2.45 -23.34 -25.32
CA SER A 169 1.26 -24.09 -25.77
C SER A 169 0.06 -23.87 -24.83
N PRO A 170 -1.19 -24.17 -25.24
CA PRO A 170 -2.38 -23.81 -24.47
C PRO A 170 -2.42 -24.32 -23.02
N VAL A 171 -1.95 -25.54 -22.76
CA VAL A 171 -1.95 -26.13 -21.40
C VAL A 171 -0.95 -25.42 -20.48
N PRO A 172 0.34 -25.25 -20.83
CA PRO A 172 1.24 -24.36 -20.10
C PRO A 172 0.72 -22.93 -19.94
N ALA A 173 0.05 -22.35 -20.94
CA ALA A 173 -0.54 -21.02 -20.83
C ALA A 173 -1.59 -20.96 -19.71
N LEU A 174 -2.49 -21.95 -19.67
CA LEU A 174 -3.47 -22.08 -18.59
C LEU A 174 -2.80 -22.15 -17.21
N VAL A 175 -1.72 -22.93 -17.09
CA VAL A 175 -0.98 -23.04 -15.82
C VAL A 175 -0.29 -21.74 -15.44
N ILE A 176 0.30 -21.02 -16.40
CA ILE A 176 0.96 -19.72 -16.16
C ILE A 176 -0.05 -18.71 -15.62
N VAL A 177 -1.19 -18.57 -16.28
CA VAL A 177 -2.24 -17.65 -15.83
C VAL A 177 -2.74 -18.07 -14.46
N LEU A 178 -3.01 -19.36 -14.22
CA LEU A 178 -3.46 -19.85 -12.91
C LEU A 178 -2.44 -19.58 -11.81
N ALA A 179 -1.16 -19.86 -12.06
CA ALA A 179 -0.10 -19.63 -11.08
C ALA A 179 0.06 -18.16 -10.75
N GLN A 180 0.01 -17.27 -11.75
CA GLN A 180 0.00 -15.84 -11.52
C GLN A 180 -1.25 -15.39 -10.74
N SER A 181 -2.44 -15.88 -11.07
CA SER A 181 -3.69 -15.54 -10.36
C SER A 181 -3.67 -15.97 -8.90
N ILE A 182 -3.14 -17.18 -8.61
CA ILE A 182 -2.94 -17.67 -7.25
C ILE A 182 -1.94 -16.76 -6.53
N THR A 183 -0.80 -16.47 -7.16
CA THR A 183 0.24 -15.62 -6.55
C THR A 183 -0.31 -14.25 -6.17
N LEU A 184 -1.01 -13.57 -7.07
CA LEU A 184 -1.64 -12.28 -6.75
C LEU A 184 -2.66 -12.40 -5.62
N PHE A 185 -3.46 -13.47 -5.61
CA PHE A 185 -4.44 -13.70 -4.55
C PHE A 185 -3.79 -13.88 -3.17
N LEU A 186 -2.63 -14.57 -3.10
CA LEU A 186 -1.87 -14.74 -1.85
C LEU A 186 -1.49 -13.39 -1.22
N PHE A 187 -1.05 -12.43 -2.03
CA PHE A 187 -0.63 -11.10 -1.55
C PHE A 187 -1.79 -10.10 -1.38
N ALA A 188 -2.97 -10.37 -1.94
CA ALA A 188 -4.12 -9.45 -1.88
C ALA A 188 -5.21 -9.87 -0.88
N SER A 189 -5.30 -11.16 -0.53
CA SER A 189 -6.44 -11.70 0.22
C SER A 189 -6.29 -11.54 1.74
N GLN A 190 -7.05 -10.59 2.31
CA GLN A 190 -7.12 -10.40 3.77
C GLN A 190 -7.72 -11.60 4.49
N GLY A 191 -8.74 -12.23 3.89
CA GLY A 191 -9.38 -13.41 4.45
C GLY A 191 -8.43 -14.61 4.52
N LEU A 192 -7.59 -14.80 3.50
CA LEU A 192 -6.58 -15.84 3.51
C LEU A 192 -5.47 -15.54 4.52
N GLU A 193 -5.00 -14.29 4.60
CA GLU A 193 -4.01 -13.87 5.61
C GLU A 193 -4.53 -14.16 7.03
N HIS A 194 -5.76 -13.76 7.32
CA HIS A 194 -6.40 -13.99 8.61
C HIS A 194 -6.58 -15.47 8.91
N PHE A 195 -7.04 -16.26 7.94
CA PHE A 195 -7.20 -17.71 8.09
C PHE A 195 -5.86 -18.41 8.37
N LEU A 196 -4.80 -18.07 7.65
CA LEU A 196 -3.46 -18.63 7.89
C LEU A 196 -2.94 -18.24 9.27
N ALA A 197 -3.11 -16.96 9.65
CA ALA A 197 -2.73 -16.45 10.95
C ALA A 197 -3.44 -17.15 12.11
N SER A 198 -4.76 -17.35 12.00
CA SER A 198 -5.55 -17.99 13.05
C SER A 198 -5.19 -19.46 13.26
N HIS A 199 -4.53 -20.09 12.28
CA HIS A 199 -4.04 -21.47 12.35
C HIS A 199 -2.52 -21.56 12.62
N GLY A 200 -1.85 -20.43 12.90
CA GLY A 200 -0.41 -20.40 13.19
C GLY A 200 0.47 -20.71 11.97
N LEU A 201 -0.06 -20.56 10.76
CA LEU A 201 0.68 -20.80 9.51
C LEU A 201 1.39 -19.53 9.02
N PRO A 202 2.48 -19.65 8.24
CA PRO A 202 3.14 -18.50 7.62
C PRO A 202 2.17 -17.71 6.74
N THR A 203 2.18 -16.39 6.88
CA THR A 203 1.28 -15.49 6.13
C THR A 203 2.03 -14.71 5.06
N PHE A 204 1.28 -14.24 4.05
CA PHE A 204 1.79 -13.33 3.04
C PHE A 204 1.42 -11.90 3.40
N PRO A 205 2.35 -10.93 3.30
CA PRO A 205 2.04 -9.55 3.57
C PRO A 205 1.04 -9.01 2.55
N LEU A 206 0.06 -8.24 3.03
CA LEU A 206 -0.89 -7.51 2.19
C LEU A 206 -0.23 -6.30 1.52
N VAL A 207 0.62 -6.56 0.54
CA VAL A 207 1.29 -5.54 -0.26
C VAL A 207 1.03 -5.78 -1.74
N PRO A 208 0.82 -4.73 -2.53
CA PRO A 208 0.59 -4.86 -3.95
C PRO A 208 1.84 -5.43 -4.63
N VAL A 209 1.68 -6.53 -5.36
CA VAL A 209 2.77 -7.16 -6.12
C VAL A 209 2.56 -7.02 -7.62
N SER A 210 3.65 -7.12 -8.39
CA SER A 210 3.57 -6.95 -9.85
C SER A 210 3.03 -8.19 -10.55
N SER A 211 1.93 -8.04 -11.30
CA SER A 211 1.38 -9.11 -12.14
C SER A 211 2.32 -9.52 -13.27
N SER A 212 3.07 -8.56 -13.86
CA SER A 212 4.03 -8.86 -14.92
C SER A 212 5.21 -9.67 -14.40
N GLN A 213 5.72 -9.37 -13.19
CA GLN A 213 6.74 -10.19 -12.52
C GLN A 213 6.22 -11.60 -12.21
N ALA A 214 4.98 -11.74 -11.73
CA ALA A 214 4.38 -13.05 -11.48
C ALA A 214 4.29 -13.89 -12.77
N VAL A 215 3.77 -13.33 -13.88
CA VAL A 215 3.72 -14.04 -15.17
C VAL A 215 5.11 -14.49 -15.63
N VAL A 216 6.10 -13.59 -15.56
CA VAL A 216 7.49 -13.91 -15.96
C VAL A 216 8.08 -15.01 -15.08
N GLY A 217 7.87 -14.93 -13.76
CA GLY A 217 8.26 -15.97 -12.81
C GLY A 217 7.65 -17.33 -13.16
N ALA A 218 6.34 -17.39 -13.41
CA ALA A 218 5.65 -18.60 -13.81
C ALA A 218 6.20 -19.18 -15.14
N ILE A 219 6.47 -18.33 -16.14
CA ILE A 219 7.10 -18.76 -17.41
C ILE A 219 8.48 -19.36 -17.15
N LEU A 220 9.32 -18.69 -16.36
CA LEU A 220 10.68 -19.16 -16.03
C LEU A 220 10.62 -20.49 -15.28
N GLY A 221 9.76 -20.62 -14.27
CA GLY A 221 9.59 -21.86 -13.50
C GLY A 221 9.24 -23.05 -14.38
N ILE A 222 8.23 -22.92 -15.24
CA ILE A 222 7.85 -23.99 -16.19
C ILE A 222 8.98 -24.26 -17.18
N SER A 223 9.66 -23.22 -17.67
CA SER A 223 10.71 -23.37 -18.69
C SER A 223 11.91 -24.12 -18.15
N LEU A 224 12.36 -23.77 -16.94
CA LEU A 224 13.44 -24.46 -16.23
C LEU A 224 13.04 -25.91 -15.93
N PHE A 225 11.82 -26.14 -15.43
CA PHE A 225 11.33 -27.49 -15.13
C PHE A 225 11.23 -28.40 -16.37
N ARG A 226 10.92 -27.83 -17.54
CA ARG A 226 10.81 -28.57 -18.80
C ARG A 226 12.13 -28.64 -19.58
N GLY A 227 13.14 -27.88 -19.20
CA GLY A 227 14.37 -27.72 -19.99
C GLY A 227 14.15 -27.02 -21.33
N THR A 228 13.15 -26.14 -21.45
CA THR A 228 12.91 -25.38 -22.69
C THR A 228 13.77 -24.11 -22.73
N GLY A 229 14.30 -23.78 -23.90
CA GLY A 229 15.18 -22.61 -24.08
C GLY A 229 14.51 -21.28 -23.72
N ILE A 230 15.19 -20.47 -22.89
CA ILE A 230 14.77 -19.14 -22.45
C ILE A 230 15.51 -18.09 -23.28
N ARG A 231 14.80 -17.07 -23.77
CA ARG A 231 15.42 -15.91 -24.43
C ARG A 231 15.92 -14.91 -23.39
N TYR A 232 17.15 -15.12 -22.89
CA TYR A 232 17.76 -14.30 -21.84
C TYR A 232 17.85 -12.80 -22.16
N ARG A 233 18.01 -12.44 -23.44
CA ARG A 233 17.97 -11.02 -23.87
C ARG A 233 16.65 -10.35 -23.50
N VAL A 234 15.53 -11.00 -23.83
CA VAL A 234 14.18 -10.47 -23.54
C VAL A 234 13.94 -10.43 -22.02
N LEU A 235 14.45 -11.42 -21.29
CA LEU A 235 14.41 -11.41 -19.83
C LEU A 235 15.16 -10.18 -19.26
N GLY A 236 16.36 -9.88 -19.76
CA GLY A 236 17.13 -8.70 -19.35
C GLY A 236 16.41 -7.38 -19.66
N GLU A 237 15.81 -7.26 -20.85
CA GLU A 237 15.01 -6.08 -21.24
C GLU A 237 13.81 -5.87 -20.29
N ILE A 238 13.12 -6.96 -19.90
CA ILE A 238 12.03 -6.92 -18.92
C ILE A 238 12.55 -6.49 -17.53
N SER A 239 13.65 -7.10 -17.07
CA SER A 239 14.23 -6.78 -15.76
C SER A 239 14.70 -5.33 -15.67
N LEU A 240 15.27 -4.77 -16.75
CA LEU A 240 15.59 -3.35 -16.84
C LEU A 240 14.33 -2.47 -16.74
N GLY A 241 13.23 -2.88 -17.37
CA GLY A 241 11.94 -2.21 -17.25
C GLY A 241 11.45 -2.12 -15.80
N TRP A 242 11.63 -3.17 -15.00
CA TRP A 242 11.24 -3.18 -13.58
C TRP A 242 12.06 -2.22 -12.71
N VAL A 243 13.33 -1.99 -13.06
CA VAL A 243 14.18 -1.01 -12.35
C VAL A 243 13.88 0.41 -12.84
N ALA A 244 13.67 0.59 -14.14
CA ALA A 244 13.38 1.90 -14.73
C ALA A 244 12.01 2.45 -14.30
N THR A 245 11.02 1.58 -14.12
CA THR A 245 9.64 1.97 -13.79
C THR A 245 9.52 2.86 -12.54
N PRO A 246 9.99 2.46 -11.34
CA PRO A 246 9.89 3.30 -10.15
C PRO A 246 10.73 4.57 -10.26
N LEU A 247 11.90 4.50 -10.90
CA LEU A 247 12.78 5.68 -11.09
C LEU A 247 12.10 6.75 -11.95
N MET A 248 11.54 6.36 -13.09
CA MET A 248 10.81 7.28 -13.97
C MET A 248 9.59 7.88 -13.27
N ALA A 249 8.84 7.07 -12.52
CA ALA A 249 7.68 7.55 -11.79
C ALA A 249 8.06 8.56 -10.69
N GLY A 250 9.17 8.33 -9.99
CA GLY A 250 9.71 9.26 -8.99
C GLY A 250 10.16 10.58 -9.60
N VAL A 251 10.89 10.54 -10.71
CA VAL A 251 11.32 11.76 -11.44
C VAL A 251 10.11 12.55 -11.93
N ILE A 252 9.13 11.88 -12.54
CA ILE A 252 7.90 12.55 -13.00
C ILE A 252 7.14 13.15 -11.82
N ALA A 253 7.00 12.42 -10.69
CA ALA A 253 6.34 12.95 -9.51
C ALA A 253 7.05 14.20 -8.97
N PHE A 254 8.37 14.16 -8.84
CA PHE A 254 9.18 15.30 -8.42
C PHE A 254 8.99 16.51 -9.34
N LEU A 255 9.11 16.32 -10.66
CA LEU A 255 8.95 17.41 -11.63
C LEU A 255 7.53 18.01 -11.62
N MET A 256 6.51 17.18 -11.46
CA MET A 256 5.13 17.66 -11.37
C MET A 256 4.91 18.48 -10.11
N LEU A 257 5.48 18.07 -8.97
CA LEU A 257 5.40 18.84 -7.73
C LEU A 257 6.15 20.15 -7.83
N PHE A 258 7.34 20.13 -8.44
CA PHE A 258 8.10 21.34 -8.73
C PHE A 258 7.25 22.35 -9.52
N VAL A 259 6.54 21.88 -10.55
CA VAL A 259 5.64 22.75 -11.32
C VAL A 259 4.48 23.26 -10.48
N VAL A 260 3.82 22.41 -9.68
CA VAL A 260 2.71 22.82 -8.80
C VAL A 260 3.15 23.90 -7.80
N ASP A 261 4.27 23.68 -7.14
CA ASP A 261 4.80 24.57 -6.12
C ASP A 261 5.33 25.89 -6.71
N ASN A 262 6.10 25.84 -7.81
CA ASN A 262 6.78 27.02 -8.35
C ASN A 262 5.98 27.79 -9.40
N VAL A 263 5.07 27.13 -10.12
CA VAL A 263 4.27 27.77 -11.19
C VAL A 263 2.88 28.15 -10.70
N PHE A 264 2.27 27.31 -9.86
CA PHE A 264 0.92 27.55 -9.35
C PHE A 264 0.90 28.11 -7.92
N ASP A 265 2.07 28.32 -7.30
CA ASP A 265 2.25 28.83 -5.93
C ASP A 265 1.44 28.04 -4.89
N GLN A 266 1.20 26.75 -5.18
CA GLN A 266 0.54 25.83 -4.27
C GLN A 266 1.60 25.16 -3.42
N LYS A 267 1.74 25.61 -2.18
CA LYS A 267 2.70 25.05 -1.24
C LYS A 267 2.49 23.55 -1.08
N VAL A 268 3.43 22.78 -1.59
CA VAL A 268 3.48 21.31 -1.42
C VAL A 268 4.13 20.94 -0.09
N ASN A 269 4.97 21.82 0.42
CA ASN A 269 5.71 21.62 1.67
C ASN A 269 4.97 22.31 2.80
N GLU A 270 4.19 21.55 3.57
CA GLU A 270 3.72 22.04 4.86
C GLU A 270 4.91 22.09 5.82
N VAL A 271 5.11 23.25 6.46
CA VAL A 271 6.16 23.40 7.47
C VAL A 271 5.69 22.72 8.75
N GLU A 272 5.95 21.42 8.83
CA GLU A 272 5.79 20.64 10.05
C GLU A 272 6.87 21.03 11.06
N SER A 273 6.47 21.13 12.33
CA SER A 273 7.35 21.51 13.42
C SER A 273 7.58 20.30 14.31
N TYR A 274 8.80 20.11 14.79
CA TYR A 274 9.18 19.00 15.64
C TYR A 274 9.98 19.52 16.83
N VAL A 275 9.68 19.00 18.03
CA VAL A 275 10.37 19.38 19.27
C VAL A 275 10.43 18.19 20.22
N LEU A 276 11.58 18.01 20.89
CA LEU A 276 11.66 17.16 22.07
C LEU A 276 11.37 18.02 23.29
N ASP A 277 10.10 18.16 23.63
CA ASP A 277 9.69 18.81 24.87
C ASP A 277 9.74 17.83 26.05
N TRP A 278 9.41 18.33 27.25
CA TRP A 278 9.34 17.50 28.46
C TRP A 278 8.46 16.24 28.28
N SER A 279 7.29 16.38 27.65
CA SER A 279 6.34 15.29 27.50
C SER A 279 6.88 14.18 26.59
N VAL A 280 7.57 14.56 25.52
CA VAL A 280 8.24 13.62 24.61
C VAL A 280 9.39 12.94 25.34
N THR A 281 10.18 13.66 26.12
CA THR A 281 11.29 13.05 26.89
C THR A 281 10.80 12.03 27.91
N GLU A 282 9.72 12.33 28.63
CA GLU A 282 9.11 11.40 29.59
C GLU A 282 8.58 10.14 28.89
N GLU A 283 7.93 10.31 27.73
CA GLU A 283 7.43 9.20 26.92
C GLU A 283 8.56 8.32 26.37
N LEU A 284 9.70 8.91 26.01
CA LEU A 284 10.90 8.16 25.59
C LEU A 284 11.49 7.35 26.73
N GLU A 285 11.56 7.92 27.93
CA GLU A 285 12.02 7.22 29.13
C GLU A 285 11.13 6.02 29.48
N GLN A 286 9.80 6.18 29.42
CA GLN A 286 8.85 5.08 29.63
C GLN A 286 9.03 3.94 28.62
N ARG A 287 9.49 4.27 27.41
CA ARG A 287 9.78 3.30 26.34
C ARG A 287 11.19 2.72 26.41
N GLY A 288 12.01 3.16 27.36
CA GLY A 288 13.40 2.72 27.53
C GLY A 288 14.36 3.26 26.46
N ILE A 289 14.01 4.35 25.77
CA ILE A 289 14.87 5.01 24.80
C ILE A 289 15.61 6.13 25.54
N GLN A 290 16.90 5.92 25.82
CA GLN A 290 17.74 6.86 26.55
C GLN A 290 19.11 6.97 25.88
N ASP A 291 19.58 8.19 25.68
CA ASP A 291 20.91 8.48 25.14
C ASP A 291 21.37 9.86 25.63
N GLU A 292 22.63 9.99 26.05
CA GLU A 292 23.18 11.25 26.56
C GLU A 292 23.14 12.36 25.51
N GLY A 293 23.23 12.02 24.22
CA GLY A 293 23.16 12.98 23.12
C GLY A 293 21.81 13.65 22.93
N LEU A 294 20.73 13.11 23.52
CA LEU A 294 19.41 13.73 23.44
C LEU A 294 19.37 15.10 24.14
N THR A 295 20.21 15.32 25.17
CA THR A 295 20.19 16.57 25.94
C THR A 295 20.53 17.81 25.11
N GLU A 296 21.31 17.64 24.03
CA GLU A 296 21.67 18.74 23.11
C GLU A 296 20.55 19.09 22.12
N ILE A 297 19.49 18.29 22.08
CA ILE A 297 18.37 18.36 21.11
C ILE A 297 17.06 18.73 21.82
N ILE A 298 16.97 18.57 23.14
CA ILE A 298 15.82 18.99 23.96
C ILE A 298 15.50 20.47 23.73
N ASP A 299 14.21 20.80 23.62
CA ASP A 299 13.67 22.14 23.38
C ASP A 299 14.14 22.83 22.08
N VAL A 300 14.87 22.12 21.20
CA VAL A 300 15.23 22.62 19.87
C VAL A 300 14.07 22.38 18.91
N VAL A 301 13.53 23.46 18.34
CA VAL A 301 12.46 23.37 17.33
C VAL A 301 13.07 23.14 15.94
N PHE A 302 12.63 22.07 15.28
CA PHE A 302 12.99 21.74 13.90
C PHE A 302 11.79 21.95 12.99
N THR A 303 11.98 22.68 11.89
CA THR A 303 10.95 22.90 10.85
C THR A 303 11.08 21.94 9.66
N ASN A 304 12.03 21.00 9.74
CA ASN A 304 12.30 20.01 8.71
C ASN A 304 12.69 18.68 9.40
N PRO A 305 11.91 17.60 9.21
CA PRO A 305 12.17 16.33 9.89
C PRO A 305 13.50 15.70 9.48
N LEU A 306 14.00 15.95 8.27
CA LEU A 306 15.30 15.46 7.82
C LEU A 306 16.45 16.12 8.57
N THR A 307 16.30 17.39 8.96
CA THR A 307 17.30 18.12 9.74
C THR A 307 17.37 17.55 11.16
N MET A 308 16.21 17.33 11.77
CA MET A 308 16.11 16.66 13.07
C MET A 308 16.69 15.24 13.02
N LYS A 309 16.30 14.45 12.02
CA LYS A 309 16.82 13.10 11.80
C LYS A 309 18.34 13.07 11.72
N SER A 310 18.93 13.93 10.87
CA SER A 310 20.38 13.98 10.71
C SER A 310 21.10 14.41 11.99
N ARG A 311 20.45 15.23 12.83
CA ARG A 311 21.02 15.66 14.10
C ARG A 311 20.99 14.53 15.14
N LEU A 312 19.85 13.85 15.27
CA LEU A 312 19.72 12.64 16.09
C LEU A 312 20.76 11.59 15.71
N GLU A 313 20.93 11.30 14.42
CA GLU A 313 21.92 10.30 13.94
C GLU A 313 23.39 10.69 14.18
N LYS A 314 23.69 11.98 14.39
CA LYS A 314 25.05 12.48 14.63
C LYS A 314 25.37 12.60 16.12
N GLU A 315 24.39 13.03 16.90
CA GLU A 315 24.57 13.38 18.31
C GLU A 315 24.22 12.20 19.23
N THR A 316 23.46 11.20 18.75
CA THR A 316 23.06 10.02 19.56
C THR A 316 23.60 8.71 18.99
N GLY A 317 23.73 7.69 19.84
CA GLY A 317 24.06 6.30 19.46
C GLY A 317 22.85 5.44 19.09
N LEU A 318 21.69 6.06 18.87
CA LEU A 318 20.41 5.38 18.71
C LEU A 318 20.31 4.61 17.38
N SER A 319 19.54 3.53 17.40
CA SER A 319 19.21 2.78 16.18
C SER A 319 18.28 3.59 15.27
N GLY A 320 18.29 3.30 13.97
CA GLY A 320 17.41 3.98 13.01
C GLY A 320 15.91 3.86 13.36
N ALA A 321 15.50 2.76 14.01
CA ALA A 321 14.13 2.57 14.46
C ALA A 321 13.77 3.46 15.67
N GLU A 322 14.71 3.69 16.58
CA GLU A 322 14.53 4.62 17.70
C GLU A 322 14.50 6.07 17.20
N VAL A 323 15.37 6.43 16.24
CA VAL A 323 15.35 7.75 15.60
C VAL A 323 14.02 8.01 14.89
N GLU A 324 13.50 7.04 14.13
CA GLU A 324 12.17 7.14 13.50
C GLU A 324 11.06 7.31 14.55
N LYS A 325 11.16 6.62 15.70
CA LYS A 325 10.18 6.76 16.78
C LYS A 325 10.24 8.12 17.46
N ILE A 326 11.43 8.68 17.66
CA ILE A 326 11.60 10.03 18.21
C ILE A 326 10.97 11.06 17.28
N LEU A 327 11.22 10.97 15.97
CA LEU A 327 10.61 11.86 14.98
C LEU A 327 9.08 11.81 15.03
N GLU A 328 8.49 10.61 15.13
CA GLU A 328 7.04 10.43 15.25
C GLU A 328 6.48 11.09 16.53
N LEU A 329 7.15 10.90 17.67
CA LEU A 329 6.70 11.46 18.96
C LEU A 329 6.89 12.97 19.05
N SER A 330 7.92 13.50 18.38
CA SER A 330 8.30 14.91 18.43
C SER A 330 7.46 15.80 17.51
N HIS A 331 6.65 15.23 16.61
CA HIS A 331 5.83 16.01 15.68
C HIS A 331 4.80 16.84 16.43
N LEU A 332 4.78 18.15 16.15
CA LEU A 332 3.96 19.15 16.81
C LEU A 332 2.84 19.62 15.89
N GLY A 333 1.59 19.49 16.35
CA GLY A 333 0.42 19.69 15.49
C GLY A 333 -0.86 20.19 16.16
N TYR A 334 -0.84 20.52 17.45
CA TYR A 334 -1.94 21.11 18.23
C TYR A 334 -3.35 20.61 17.88
N TRP A 335 -3.85 19.67 18.68
CA TRP A 335 -5.19 19.11 18.55
C TRP A 335 -6.10 19.64 19.65
N VAL A 336 -7.25 20.20 19.27
CA VAL A 336 -8.23 20.72 20.23
C VAL A 336 -9.56 20.02 20.03
N VAL A 337 -10.04 19.33 21.06
CA VAL A 337 -11.31 18.59 20.99
C VAL A 337 -12.47 19.53 21.25
N THR A 338 -13.28 19.83 20.23
CA THR A 338 -14.45 20.71 20.35
C THR A 338 -15.76 19.98 20.07
N ALA A 339 -16.84 20.36 20.76
CA ALA A 339 -18.18 19.82 20.50
C ALA A 339 -18.65 20.08 19.06
N GLU A 340 -18.23 21.19 18.47
CA GLU A 340 -18.59 21.54 17.09
C GLU A 340 -18.05 20.52 16.09
N VAL A 341 -16.75 20.22 16.17
CA VAL A 341 -16.11 19.23 15.31
C VAL A 341 -16.72 17.83 15.54
N ILE A 342 -16.97 17.45 16.80
CA ILE A 342 -17.65 16.18 17.12
C ILE A 342 -19.04 16.10 16.46
N ALA A 343 -19.77 17.22 16.41
CA ALA A 343 -21.13 17.23 15.87
C ALA A 343 -21.19 17.25 14.34
N GLN A 344 -20.25 17.94 13.69
CA GLN A 344 -20.28 18.20 12.25
C GLN A 344 -19.50 17.17 11.43
N GLU A 345 -18.35 16.73 11.92
CA GLU A 345 -17.38 15.96 11.11
C GLU A 345 -17.33 14.47 11.50
N VAL A 346 -17.58 14.13 12.77
CA VAL A 346 -17.43 12.75 13.26
C VAL A 346 -18.64 11.89 12.88
N ASP A 347 -18.42 10.90 12.01
CA ASP A 347 -19.45 9.93 11.63
C ASP A 347 -19.78 8.94 12.76
N LYS A 348 -20.96 9.10 13.36
CA LYS A 348 -21.45 8.27 14.47
C LYS A 348 -21.63 6.79 14.13
N HIS A 349 -21.64 6.40 12.85
CA HIS A 349 -21.79 5.00 12.44
C HIS A 349 -20.45 4.25 12.39
N TRP A 350 -19.34 4.95 12.17
CA TRP A 350 -18.02 4.33 12.10
C TRP A 350 -17.39 4.09 13.48
N PHE A 351 -17.69 4.94 14.47
CA PHE A 351 -17.18 4.82 15.84
C PHE A 351 -18.13 4.02 16.75
N SER A 352 -17.57 3.23 17.68
CA SER A 352 -18.38 2.56 18.71
C SER A 352 -18.97 3.58 19.70
N GLN A 353 -20.02 3.20 20.44
CA GLN A 353 -20.59 4.07 21.47
C GLN A 353 -19.58 4.41 22.58
N GLU A 354 -18.73 3.45 22.95
CA GLU A 354 -17.63 3.65 23.90
C GLU A 354 -16.59 4.62 23.34
N GLN A 355 -16.22 4.48 22.06
CA GLN A 355 -15.30 5.39 21.38
C GLN A 355 -15.83 6.84 21.34
N LEU A 356 -17.11 7.02 21.01
CA LEU A 356 -17.76 8.33 20.98
C LEU A 356 -17.87 8.94 22.38
N THR A 357 -18.14 8.13 23.40
CA THR A 357 -18.23 8.59 24.79
C THR A 357 -16.86 9.08 25.28
N ALA A 358 -15.80 8.31 25.00
CA ALA A 358 -14.43 8.72 25.31
C ALA A 358 -14.07 10.03 24.60
N LEU A 359 -14.37 10.16 23.31
CA LEU A 359 -14.11 11.39 22.56
C LEU A 359 -14.83 12.61 23.15
N ARG A 360 -16.10 12.47 23.53
CA ARG A 360 -16.88 13.54 24.18
C ARG A 360 -16.34 13.91 25.56
N SER A 361 -15.79 12.95 26.30
CA SER A 361 -15.21 13.24 27.62
C SER A 361 -13.96 14.12 27.57
N LEU A 362 -13.30 14.20 26.40
CA LEU A 362 -12.14 15.03 26.17
C LEU A 362 -12.49 16.43 25.64
N GLU A 363 -13.77 16.78 25.53
CA GLU A 363 -14.22 18.10 25.07
C GLU A 363 -13.54 19.24 25.87
N GLY A 364 -12.99 20.21 25.15
CA GLY A 364 -12.28 21.36 25.70
C GLY A 364 -10.80 21.10 26.03
N ARG A 365 -10.30 19.86 25.90
CA ARG A 365 -8.86 19.57 26.06
C ARG A 365 -8.08 19.86 24.78
N SER A 366 -6.83 20.28 24.97
CA SER A 366 -5.84 20.48 23.92
C SER A 366 -4.64 19.55 24.10
N PHE A 367 -4.03 19.14 23.00
CA PHE A 367 -2.86 18.26 22.96
C PHE A 367 -1.84 18.80 21.97
N GLU A 368 -0.56 18.83 22.34
CA GLU A 368 0.50 19.37 21.47
C GLU A 368 1.02 18.32 20.49
N HIS A 369 0.94 17.05 20.90
CA HIS A 369 1.35 15.87 20.13
C HIS A 369 0.20 14.89 19.91
N ALA A 370 0.19 14.24 18.73
CA ALA A 370 -0.88 13.32 18.33
C ALA A 370 -0.99 12.09 19.27
N TRP A 371 0.15 11.63 19.79
CA TRP A 371 0.19 10.50 20.71
C TRP A 371 -0.43 10.82 22.06
N GLN A 372 -0.34 12.07 22.55
CA GLN A 372 -1.00 12.50 23.79
C GLN A 372 -2.52 12.45 23.65
N PHE A 373 -3.04 12.88 22.49
CA PHE A 373 -4.47 12.78 22.21
C PHE A 373 -4.94 11.32 22.19
N HIS A 374 -4.16 10.43 21.56
CA HIS A 374 -4.47 9.00 21.58
C HIS A 374 -4.39 8.39 22.97
N GLN A 375 -3.37 8.71 23.75
CA GLN A 375 -3.24 8.23 25.12
C GLN A 375 -4.42 8.67 25.98
N ALA A 376 -4.85 9.93 25.89
CA ALA A 376 -6.02 10.43 26.60
C ALA A 376 -7.32 9.70 26.20
N LEU A 377 -7.44 9.29 24.93
CA LEU A 377 -8.57 8.46 24.48
C LEU A 377 -8.50 7.04 25.08
N ALA A 378 -7.31 6.44 25.08
CA ALA A 378 -7.05 5.09 25.61
C ALA A 378 -7.27 5.01 27.13
N GLU A 379 -6.92 6.06 27.88
CA GLU A 379 -7.17 6.16 29.32
C GLU A 379 -8.67 6.13 29.67
N VAL A 380 -9.51 6.68 28.79
CA VAL A 380 -10.96 6.72 29.02
C VAL A 380 -11.64 5.44 28.56
N SER A 381 -11.20 4.85 27.45
CA SER A 381 -11.80 3.62 26.93
C SER A 381 -10.76 2.68 26.32
N PRO A 382 -10.78 1.38 26.69
CA PRO A 382 -9.89 0.37 26.10
C PRO A 382 -10.18 0.12 24.61
N ASP A 383 -11.31 0.60 24.06
CA ASP A 383 -11.60 0.55 22.63
C ASP A 383 -10.64 1.42 21.79
N TRP A 384 -9.90 2.32 22.44
CA TRP A 384 -8.84 3.12 21.83
C TRP A 384 -7.45 2.51 21.97
N GLU A 385 -7.30 1.38 22.66
CA GLU A 385 -6.01 0.71 22.78
C GLU A 385 -5.71 -0.19 21.58
N TYR A 386 -4.46 -0.11 21.12
CA TYR A 386 -3.95 -1.09 20.16
C TYR A 386 -3.88 -2.46 20.82
N ARG A 387 -4.43 -3.46 20.14
CA ARG A 387 -4.25 -4.85 20.54
C ARG A 387 -2.82 -5.31 20.27
N PRO A 388 -2.32 -6.35 20.97
CA PRO A 388 -0.99 -6.90 20.75
C PRO A 388 -0.71 -7.14 19.27
N ARG A 389 0.52 -6.82 18.84
CA ARG A 389 0.96 -6.96 17.44
C ARG A 389 0.92 -8.43 17.00
N ALA A 390 -0.22 -8.84 16.48
CA ALA A 390 -0.49 -10.17 15.93
C ALA A 390 -1.31 -10.02 14.64
N THR A 391 -1.11 -10.92 13.67
CA THR A 391 -1.82 -10.86 12.39
C THR A 391 -3.34 -11.00 12.55
N THR A 392 -3.80 -11.71 13.57
CA THR A 392 -5.23 -11.81 13.95
C THR A 392 -5.82 -10.48 14.42
N ASN A 393 -5.01 -9.62 15.04
CA ASN A 393 -5.42 -8.29 15.51
C ASN A 393 -5.22 -7.20 14.46
N LYS A 394 -4.66 -7.53 13.29
CA LYS A 394 -4.30 -6.56 12.25
C LYS A 394 -5.50 -5.77 11.72
N ILE A 395 -6.66 -6.42 11.57
CA ILE A 395 -7.88 -5.76 11.09
C ILE A 395 -8.33 -4.70 12.11
N TRP A 396 -8.37 -5.07 13.40
CA TRP A 396 -8.70 -4.14 14.49
C TRP A 396 -7.73 -2.98 14.56
N ASN A 397 -6.42 -3.27 14.62
CA ASN A 397 -5.39 -2.23 14.73
C ASN A 397 -5.37 -1.31 13.50
N LYS A 398 -5.72 -1.82 12.30
CA LYS A 398 -5.83 -1.01 11.09
C LYS A 398 -7.06 -0.10 11.12
N ASP A 399 -8.21 -0.59 11.57
CA ASP A 399 -9.42 0.23 11.75
C ASP A 399 -9.16 1.33 12.78
N LEU A 400 -8.61 0.98 13.95
CA LEU A 400 -8.24 1.92 14.99
C LEU A 400 -7.24 2.98 14.49
N SER A 401 -6.20 2.56 13.76
CA SER A 401 -5.26 3.51 13.15
C SER A 401 -5.93 4.45 12.15
N SER A 402 -6.90 3.97 11.36
CA SER A 402 -7.61 4.79 10.39
C SER A 402 -8.52 5.82 11.09
N LYS A 403 -9.17 5.41 12.19
CA LYS A 403 -9.95 6.27 13.08
C LYS A 403 -9.09 7.34 13.73
N LEU A 404 -7.92 6.97 14.27
CA LEU A 404 -6.99 7.93 14.89
C LEU A 404 -6.47 8.93 13.85
N SER A 405 -6.04 8.47 12.66
CA SER A 405 -5.61 9.39 11.60
C SER A 405 -6.72 10.34 11.15
N PHE A 406 -7.97 9.88 11.11
CA PHE A 406 -9.12 10.74 10.87
C PHE A 406 -9.27 11.80 11.97
N LEU A 407 -9.26 11.39 13.25
CA LEU A 407 -9.35 12.34 14.37
C LEU A 407 -8.20 13.35 14.36
N TYR A 408 -6.97 12.90 14.10
CA TYR A 408 -5.80 13.79 14.01
C TYR A 408 -5.90 14.80 12.87
N ARG A 409 -6.67 14.53 11.84
CA ARG A 409 -6.88 15.50 10.77
C ARG A 409 -7.94 16.51 11.16
N VAL A 410 -9.08 16.03 11.64
CA VAL A 410 -10.28 16.88 11.83
C VAL A 410 -10.15 17.75 13.09
N PHE A 411 -9.45 17.27 14.13
CA PHE A 411 -9.21 18.05 15.35
C PHE A 411 -7.92 18.87 15.31
N LYS A 412 -7.16 18.85 14.21
CA LYS A 412 -5.95 19.66 14.06
C LYS A 412 -6.34 21.13 13.97
N MET A 413 -5.74 21.98 14.79
CA MET A 413 -5.90 23.43 14.63
C MET A 413 -5.04 23.91 13.45
N ASP A 414 -5.66 24.61 12.50
CA ASP A 414 -4.89 25.37 11.51
C ASP A 414 -4.18 26.53 12.20
N LYS A 415 -2.90 26.76 11.85
CA LYS A 415 -2.09 27.88 12.38
C LYS A 415 -2.73 29.27 12.17
N THR A 416 -3.80 29.38 11.38
CA THR A 416 -4.56 30.62 11.17
C THR A 416 -5.56 30.95 12.27
N ASP A 417 -5.96 29.99 13.11
CA ASP A 417 -7.06 30.17 14.08
C ASP A 417 -6.60 30.40 15.54
N GLY A 418 -5.30 30.57 15.77
CA GLY A 418 -4.73 30.85 17.08
C GLY A 418 -3.51 31.74 17.00
N GLN A 419 -3.71 33.05 17.10
CA GLN A 419 -2.67 33.97 17.57
C GLN A 419 -2.72 34.06 19.11
N PRO A 420 -1.59 34.31 19.79
CA PRO A 420 -0.40 35.03 19.31
C PRO A 420 0.73 34.17 18.74
#